data_AF-A0A7Y0L996-F1
#
_entry.id   AF-A0A7Y0L996-F1
#
_cell.length_a   1.000
_cell.length_b   1.000
_cell.length_c   1.000
_cell.angle_alpha   90.00
_cell.angle_beta   90.00
_cell.angle_gamma   90.00
#
_symmetry.space_group_name_H-M   'P 1'
#
loop_
_entity.id
_entity.type
_entity.pdbx_description
1 polymer ?
#
loop_
_entity_poly.entity_id
_entity_poly.type
_entity_poly.pdbx_seq_one_letter_code
_entity_poly.pdbx_strand_id
1 'polypeptide(L)'
;MVIGIIIYLVVFFLFWIAGTFLTRFCLRKWVNKNSGTGKAFAIFTVIYYLIFMGDRHLSSMVFNYYCSDKELVGLHVYERIELPRDMLLPPPKTSKERSKIRSSLLIDEESKLIDEQKFNRLYDYRYLIKTTIFPIGPIFKYEASVRRKVDGTLLGKAVEIRNRHGWLDRFANEGANSGTSCPRYYDNSGSFYNYDRAALIDAIFDQE
;
A
#
# COMPACT_ATOMS: atom_id res chain seq x y z
N MET A 1 20.89 6.39 -2.66
CA MET A 1 19.88 5.78 -1.75
C MET A 1 20.40 4.53 -1.03
N VAL A 2 21.09 3.61 -1.72
CA VAL A 2 21.61 2.35 -1.12
C VAL A 2 22.60 2.55 0.04
N ILE A 3 23.54 3.51 -0.09
CA ILE A 3 24.58 3.76 0.94
C ILE A 3 23.96 4.26 2.26
N GLY A 4 22.91 5.09 2.20
CA GLY A 4 22.22 5.58 3.39
C GLY A 4 21.51 4.48 4.17
N ILE A 5 20.97 3.46 3.47
CA ILE A 5 20.33 2.30 4.09
C ILE A 5 21.39 1.44 4.80
N ILE A 6 22.56 1.24 4.19
CA ILE A 6 23.65 0.45 4.80
C ILE A 6 24.15 1.13 6.08
N ILE A 7 24.37 2.45 6.06
CA ILE A 7 24.80 3.19 7.25
C ILE A 7 23.75 3.09 8.37
N TYR A 8 22.47 3.25 8.03
CA TYR A 8 21.38 3.14 9.00
C TYR A 8 21.32 1.74 9.63
N LEU A 9 21.46 0.68 8.83
CA LEU A 9 21.47 -0.71 9.32
C LEU A 9 22.67 -0.98 10.23
N VAL A 10 23.86 -0.47 9.88
CA VAL A 10 25.06 -0.62 10.71
C VAL A 10 24.88 0.10 12.05
N VAL A 11 24.38 1.33 12.05
CA VAL A 11 24.11 2.09 13.28
C VAL A 11 23.06 1.37 14.13
N PHE A 12 21.98 0.88 13.52
CA PHE A 12 20.95 0.12 14.22
C PHE A 12 21.49 -1.16 14.88
N PHE A 13 22.30 -1.95 14.15
CA PHE A 13 22.91 -3.16 14.70
C PHE A 13 23.91 -2.85 15.81
N LEU A 14 24.68 -1.76 15.71
CA LEU A 14 25.58 -1.32 16.77
C LEU A 14 24.79 -0.94 18.04
N PHE A 15 23.69 -0.20 17.90
CA PHE A 15 22.80 0.13 19.02
C PHE A 15 22.14 -1.12 19.62
N TRP A 16 21.75 -2.10 18.79
CA TRP A 16 21.20 -3.37 19.26
C TRP A 16 22.22 -4.18 20.05
N ILE A 17 23.43 -4.38 19.50
CA ILE A 17 24.50 -5.13 20.17
C ILE A 17 24.90 -4.43 21.47
N ALA A 18 25.05 -3.10 21.45
CA ALA A 18 25.31 -2.33 22.66
C ALA A 18 24.18 -2.47 23.69
N GLY A 19 22.92 -2.41 23.26
CA GLY A 19 21.74 -2.62 24.11
C GLY A 19 21.69 -4.02 24.74
N THR A 20 22.04 -5.07 23.98
CA THR A 20 22.09 -6.45 24.49
C THR A 20 23.25 -6.70 25.45
N PHE A 21 24.43 -6.11 25.19
CA PHE A 21 25.55 -6.16 26.14
C PHE A 21 25.26 -5.37 27.41
N LEU A 22 24.66 -4.19 27.28
CA LEU A 22 24.28 -3.36 28.41
C LEU A 22 23.20 -4.06 29.25
N THR A 23 22.20 -4.68 28.63
CA THR A 23 21.18 -5.47 29.36
C THR A 23 21.79 -6.68 30.04
N ARG A 24 22.70 -7.43 29.41
CA ARG A 24 23.44 -8.54 30.06
C ARG A 24 24.31 -8.09 31.22
N PHE A 25 24.99 -6.95 31.08
CA PHE A 25 25.81 -6.36 32.13
C PHE A 25 24.96 -5.87 33.30
N CYS A 26 23.86 -5.18 33.01
CA CYS A 26 22.87 -4.75 33.99
C CYS A 26 22.25 -5.95 34.70
N LEU A 27 21.85 -7.01 33.99
CA LEU A 27 21.32 -8.25 34.57
C LEU A 27 22.34 -8.97 35.47
N ARG A 28 23.62 -9.05 35.05
CA ARG A 28 24.69 -9.63 35.89
C ARG A 28 24.93 -8.83 37.18
N LYS A 29 24.85 -7.49 37.12
CA LYS A 29 24.93 -6.64 38.32
C LYS A 29 23.64 -6.69 39.17
N TRP A 30 22.49 -6.87 38.53
CA TRP A 30 21.16 -6.92 39.14
C TRP A 30 20.96 -8.15 40.02
N VAL A 31 21.50 -9.30 39.62
CA VAL A 31 21.52 -10.52 40.44
C VAL A 31 22.27 -10.33 41.77
N ASN A 32 23.15 -9.33 41.88
CA ASN A 32 24.06 -9.18 43.01
C ASN A 32 23.71 -8.04 44.00
N LYS A 33 22.63 -7.27 43.78
CA LYS A 33 22.27 -6.18 44.72
C LYS A 33 20.77 -5.88 44.76
N ASN A 34 20.14 -6.33 45.84
CA ASN A 34 18.69 -6.34 46.09
C ASN A 34 18.09 -4.97 46.47
N SER A 35 18.35 -3.90 45.70
CA SER A 35 17.69 -2.59 45.90
C SER A 35 17.79 -1.74 44.64
N GLY A 36 16.68 -1.66 43.88
CA GLY A 36 16.59 -0.84 42.65
C GLY A 36 15.95 -1.53 41.45
N THR A 37 15.27 -2.66 41.64
CA THR A 37 14.69 -3.49 40.58
C THR A 37 13.70 -2.75 39.67
N GLY A 38 12.95 -1.77 40.21
CA GLY A 38 11.95 -1.02 39.45
C GLY A 38 12.53 -0.09 38.36
N LYS A 39 13.69 0.54 38.58
CA LYS A 39 14.27 1.49 37.61
C LYS A 39 14.81 0.79 36.36
N ALA A 40 15.47 -0.37 36.55
CA ALA A 40 15.99 -1.16 35.44
C ALA A 40 14.86 -1.77 34.60
N PHE A 41 13.80 -2.26 35.25
CA PHE A 41 12.61 -2.74 34.57
C PHE A 41 11.94 -1.62 33.74
N ALA A 42 11.77 -0.42 34.31
CA ALA A 42 11.20 0.72 33.59
C ALA A 42 12.01 1.11 32.34
N ILE A 43 13.35 1.18 32.46
CA ILE A 43 14.22 1.47 31.30
C ILE A 43 14.08 0.40 30.22
N PHE A 44 14.06 -0.88 30.61
CA PHE A 44 13.88 -1.99 29.68
C PHE A 44 12.52 -1.92 28.97
N THR A 45 11.44 -1.67 29.70
CA THR A 45 10.08 -1.52 29.13
C THR A 45 10.01 -0.36 28.14
N VAL A 46 10.64 0.78 28.43
CA VAL A 46 10.68 1.94 27.50
C VAL A 46 11.46 1.60 26.23
N ILE A 47 12.65 0.99 26.34
CA ILE A 47 13.44 0.59 25.16
C ILE A 47 12.69 -0.45 24.33
N TYR A 48 12.11 -1.45 24.98
CA TYR A 48 11.28 -2.46 24.31
C TYR A 48 10.11 -1.81 23.57
N TYR A 49 9.37 -0.91 24.23
CA TYR A 49 8.29 -0.18 23.59
C TYR A 49 8.77 0.63 22.37
N LEU A 50 9.86 1.39 22.49
CA LEU A 50 10.38 2.19 21.39
C LEU A 50 10.82 1.33 20.20
N ILE A 51 11.41 0.15 20.45
CA ILE A 51 11.84 -0.76 19.38
C ILE A 51 10.64 -1.42 18.69
N PHE A 52 9.68 -1.95 19.46
CA PHE A 52 8.59 -2.78 18.92
C PHE A 52 7.33 -2.00 18.51
N MET A 53 7.07 -0.86 19.14
CA MET A 53 5.92 0.00 18.83
C MET A 53 6.30 1.27 18.09
N GLY A 54 7.57 1.70 18.16
CA GLY A 54 8.03 2.90 17.48
C GLY A 54 7.93 2.80 15.96
N ASP A 55 8.26 1.64 15.38
CA ASP A 55 8.13 1.41 13.94
C ASP A 55 6.67 1.47 13.47
N ARG A 56 5.75 0.92 14.26
CA ARG A 56 4.30 0.99 14.03
C ARG A 56 3.78 2.42 14.08
N HIS A 57 4.13 3.19 15.11
CA HIS A 57 3.70 4.58 15.25
C HIS A 57 4.25 5.46 14.12
N LEU A 58 5.54 5.33 13.82
CA LEU A 58 6.18 6.05 12.73
C LEU A 58 5.54 5.72 11.38
N SER A 59 5.39 4.42 11.09
CA SER A 59 4.73 3.96 9.86
C SER A 59 3.27 4.43 9.77
N SER A 60 2.53 4.42 10.88
CA SER A 60 1.14 4.92 10.92
C SER A 60 1.08 6.43 10.66
N MET A 61 1.98 7.22 11.26
CA MET A 61 2.07 8.67 11.04
C MET A 61 2.39 9.00 9.58
N VAL A 62 3.40 8.34 9.01
CA VAL A 62 3.76 8.52 7.59
C VAL A 62 2.60 8.10 6.69
N PHE A 63 1.97 6.95 6.97
CA PHE A 63 0.81 6.48 6.21
C PHE A 63 -0.35 7.49 6.24
N ASN A 64 -0.70 8.01 7.41
CA ASN A 64 -1.78 9.00 7.56
C ASN A 64 -1.48 10.30 6.80
N TYR A 65 -0.22 10.75 6.82
CA TYR A 65 0.21 11.92 6.04
C TYR A 65 -0.09 11.71 4.54
N TYR A 66 0.40 10.61 3.97
CA TYR A 66 0.12 10.30 2.56
C TYR A 66 -1.37 10.12 2.27
N CYS A 67 -2.09 9.51 3.20
CA CYS A 67 -3.51 9.23 3.05
C CYS A 67 -4.39 10.48 3.12
N SER A 68 -3.96 11.50 3.86
CA SER A 68 -4.66 12.77 3.98
C SER A 68 -4.53 13.65 2.74
N ASP A 69 -3.51 13.40 1.92
CA ASP A 69 -3.26 14.14 0.70
C ASP A 69 -4.03 13.55 -0.49
N LYS A 70 -5.13 14.21 -0.83
CA LYS A 70 -6.01 13.83 -1.96
C LYS A 70 -5.35 14.00 -3.33
N GLU A 71 -4.21 14.69 -3.43
CA GLU A 71 -3.46 14.81 -4.69
C GLU A 71 -2.54 13.60 -4.94
N LEU A 72 -2.19 12.88 -3.86
CA LEU A 72 -1.31 11.73 -3.90
C LEU A 72 -2.04 10.39 -3.98
N VAL A 73 -3.27 10.34 -3.46
CA VAL A 73 -4.04 9.10 -3.25
C VAL A 73 -5.45 9.28 -3.79
N GLY A 74 -5.97 8.26 -4.47
CA GLY A 74 -7.30 8.29 -5.08
C GLY A 74 -7.30 8.07 -6.58
N LEU A 75 -8.47 8.30 -7.15
CA LEU A 75 -8.72 8.28 -8.58
C LEU A 75 -8.56 9.70 -9.13
N HIS A 76 -7.65 9.85 -10.09
CA HIS A 76 -7.39 11.10 -10.78
C HIS A 76 -7.68 10.91 -12.26
N VAL A 77 -8.72 11.58 -12.75
CA VAL A 77 -9.07 11.63 -14.17
C VAL A 77 -8.63 12.97 -14.71
N TYR A 78 -7.74 12.96 -15.69
CA TYR A 78 -7.22 14.17 -16.34
C TYR A 78 -7.98 14.49 -17.61
N GLU A 79 -8.33 13.45 -18.38
CA GLU A 79 -9.05 13.58 -19.63
C GLU A 79 -10.04 12.42 -19.75
N ARG A 80 -11.31 12.74 -20.00
CA ARG A 80 -12.35 11.78 -20.33
C ARG A 80 -12.47 11.66 -21.83
N ILE A 81 -12.59 10.45 -22.36
CA ILE A 81 -12.73 10.21 -23.78
C ILE A 81 -13.74 9.11 -24.08
N GLU A 82 -14.47 9.26 -25.18
CA GLU A 82 -15.40 8.23 -25.63
C GLU A 82 -14.64 7.05 -26.21
N LEU A 83 -14.99 5.83 -25.79
CA LEU A 83 -14.43 4.62 -26.38
C LEU A 83 -15.13 4.36 -27.73
N PRO A 84 -14.38 4.13 -28.83
CA PRO A 84 -14.99 3.78 -30.11
C PRO A 84 -15.89 2.55 -29.98
N ARG A 85 -17.08 2.59 -30.58
CA ARG A 85 -18.09 1.52 -30.46
C ARG A 85 -17.57 0.15 -30.93
N ASP A 86 -16.63 0.13 -31.86
CA ASP A 86 -16.03 -1.11 -32.36
C ASP A 86 -15.05 -1.75 -31.35
N MET A 87 -14.67 -1.05 -30.28
CA MET A 87 -13.87 -1.58 -29.17
C MET A 87 -14.73 -2.16 -28.05
N LEU A 88 -16.04 -2.03 -28.13
CA LEU A 88 -16.98 -2.58 -27.17
C LEU A 88 -17.52 -3.91 -27.69
N LEU A 89 -17.32 -4.95 -26.89
CA LEU A 89 -17.87 -6.28 -27.07
C LEU A 89 -19.12 -6.44 -26.20
N PRO A 90 -20.08 -7.29 -26.62
CA PRO A 90 -21.20 -7.64 -25.78
C PRO A 90 -20.72 -8.32 -24.49
N PRO A 91 -21.44 -8.16 -23.37
CA PRO A 91 -21.03 -8.71 -22.09
C PRO A 91 -21.01 -10.25 -22.13
N PRO A 92 -20.12 -10.89 -21.36
CA PRO A 92 -20.05 -12.35 -21.31
C PRO A 92 -21.37 -12.92 -20.78
N LYS A 93 -21.93 -13.92 -21.48
CA LYS A 93 -23.22 -14.52 -21.14
C LYS A 93 -23.11 -15.51 -19.98
N THR A 94 -21.92 -16.08 -19.76
CA THR A 94 -21.70 -17.11 -18.76
C THR A 94 -20.73 -16.68 -17.66
N SER A 95 -20.93 -17.17 -16.43
CA SER A 95 -20.03 -16.91 -15.30
C SER A 95 -18.61 -17.43 -15.54
N LYS A 96 -18.47 -18.52 -16.30
CA LYS A 96 -17.18 -19.12 -16.67
C LYS A 96 -16.39 -18.28 -17.68
N GLU A 97 -17.06 -17.56 -18.58
CA GLU A 97 -16.41 -16.57 -19.44
C GLU A 97 -16.03 -15.34 -18.62
N ARG A 98 -16.93 -14.88 -17.74
CA ARG A 98 -16.69 -13.74 -16.86
C ARG A 98 -15.45 -13.93 -15.96
N SER A 99 -15.25 -15.12 -15.40
CA SER A 99 -14.09 -15.38 -14.54
C SER A 99 -12.74 -15.39 -15.26
N LYS A 100 -12.73 -15.51 -16.60
CA LYS A 100 -11.52 -15.42 -17.42
C LYS A 100 -11.16 -13.98 -17.78
N ILE A 101 -12.13 -13.07 -17.69
CA ILE A 101 -11.96 -11.68 -18.08
C ILE A 101 -11.39 -10.91 -16.89
N ARG A 102 -10.50 -9.96 -17.18
CA ARG A 102 -9.99 -9.01 -16.18
C ARG A 102 -11.13 -8.06 -15.81
N SER A 103 -11.46 -7.98 -14.53
CA SER A 103 -12.54 -7.11 -14.03
C SER A 103 -12.37 -5.64 -14.40
N SER A 104 -11.14 -5.17 -14.63
CA SER A 104 -10.87 -3.80 -15.08
C SER A 104 -11.31 -3.49 -16.52
N LEU A 105 -11.63 -4.49 -17.33
CA LEU A 105 -12.08 -4.31 -18.72
C LEU A 105 -13.61 -4.27 -18.86
N LEU A 106 -14.33 -4.39 -17.75
CA LEU A 106 -15.77 -4.25 -17.69
C LEU A 106 -16.10 -2.80 -17.37
N ILE A 107 -16.95 -2.18 -18.19
CA ILE A 107 -17.45 -0.80 -18.03
C ILE A 107 -18.93 -0.88 -17.64
N ASP A 108 -19.42 0.12 -16.89
CA ASP A 108 -20.85 0.38 -16.69
C ASP A 108 -21.56 -0.84 -16.06
N GLU A 109 -21.13 -1.16 -14.83
CA GLU A 109 -21.62 -2.29 -14.02
C GLU A 109 -21.68 -3.64 -14.76
N GLU A 110 -20.66 -3.91 -15.57
CA GLU A 110 -20.54 -5.15 -16.36
C GLU A 110 -21.45 -5.23 -17.60
N SER A 111 -22.05 -4.12 -18.03
CA SER A 111 -22.90 -4.10 -19.23
C SER A 111 -22.10 -4.12 -20.54
N LYS A 112 -20.86 -3.63 -20.53
CA LYS A 112 -19.99 -3.53 -21.71
C LYS A 112 -18.61 -4.12 -21.42
N LEU A 113 -18.05 -4.85 -22.39
CA LEU A 113 -16.71 -5.44 -22.31
C LEU A 113 -15.77 -4.75 -23.29
N ILE A 114 -14.60 -4.33 -22.85
CA ILE A 114 -13.58 -3.77 -23.76
C ILE A 114 -12.83 -4.90 -24.48
N ASP A 115 -12.68 -4.77 -25.80
CA ASP A 115 -11.73 -5.59 -26.57
C ASP A 115 -10.29 -5.25 -26.16
N GLU A 116 -9.70 -6.10 -25.32
CA GLU A 116 -8.35 -5.92 -24.77
C GLU A 116 -7.29 -5.76 -25.87
N GLN A 117 -7.43 -6.44 -27.01
CA GLN A 117 -6.44 -6.34 -28.09
C GLN A 117 -6.50 -4.98 -28.77
N LYS A 118 -7.71 -4.50 -29.09
CA LYS A 118 -7.89 -3.17 -29.69
C LYS A 118 -7.48 -2.07 -28.70
N PHE A 119 -7.88 -2.22 -27.44
CA PHE A 119 -7.54 -1.27 -26.38
C PHE A 119 -6.03 -1.14 -26.21
N ASN A 120 -5.31 -2.27 -26.10
CA ASN A 120 -3.86 -2.28 -25.94
C ASN A 120 -3.11 -1.76 -27.18
N ARG A 121 -3.75 -1.64 -28.35
CA ARG A 121 -3.14 -0.96 -29.52
C ARG A 121 -3.14 0.56 -29.37
N LEU A 122 -4.18 1.12 -28.75
CA LEU A 122 -4.33 2.58 -28.61
C LEU A 122 -3.84 3.12 -27.26
N TYR A 123 -3.85 2.30 -26.22
CA TYR A 123 -3.55 2.72 -24.85
C TYR A 123 -2.43 1.87 -24.24
N ASP A 124 -1.55 2.52 -23.47
CA ASP A 124 -0.63 1.87 -22.53
C ASP A 124 -1.31 1.84 -21.16
N TYR A 125 -1.86 0.68 -20.81
CA TYR A 125 -2.48 0.44 -19.52
C TYR A 125 -1.51 -0.29 -18.60
N ARG A 126 -1.08 0.42 -17.54
CA ARG A 126 -0.20 -0.15 -16.54
C ARG A 126 -1.00 -0.44 -15.30
N TYR A 127 -1.10 -1.73 -14.97
CA TYR A 127 -1.83 -2.20 -13.80
C TYR A 127 -0.86 -2.60 -12.68
N LEU A 128 -1.13 -2.12 -11.46
CA LEU A 128 -0.49 -2.60 -10.23
C LEU A 128 1.02 -2.37 -10.19
N ILE A 129 1.46 -1.18 -10.57
CA ILE A 129 2.85 -0.76 -10.33
C ILE A 129 3.03 -0.59 -8.82
N LYS A 130 3.85 -1.46 -8.22
CA LYS A 130 4.17 -1.41 -6.79
C LYS A 130 5.48 -0.65 -6.56
N THR A 131 5.44 0.40 -5.76
CA THR A 131 6.63 1.17 -5.34
C THR A 131 6.70 1.24 -3.83
N THR A 132 7.87 1.00 -3.26
CA THR A 132 8.08 1.18 -1.81
C THR A 132 8.27 2.66 -1.51
N ILE A 133 7.36 3.25 -0.74
CA ILE A 133 7.45 4.66 -0.29
C ILE A 133 8.31 4.74 0.96
N PHE A 134 8.06 3.84 1.91
CA PHE A 134 8.72 3.86 3.21
C PHE A 134 9.10 2.43 3.62
N PRO A 135 10.38 2.14 3.93
CA PRO A 135 10.82 0.77 4.20
C PRO A 135 10.48 0.27 5.61
N ILE A 136 10.43 1.16 6.62
CA ILE A 136 10.21 0.80 8.03
C ILE A 136 8.70 0.68 8.30
N GLY A 137 8.22 -0.53 8.60
CA GLY A 137 6.77 -0.79 8.60
C GLY A 137 6.18 -0.51 7.21
N PRO A 138 6.43 -1.40 6.24
CA PRO A 138 6.65 -1.00 4.87
C PRO A 138 5.36 -0.47 4.25
N ILE A 139 5.47 0.74 3.71
CA ILE A 139 4.40 1.44 3.02
C ILE A 139 4.65 1.34 1.52
N PHE A 140 3.65 0.86 0.80
CA PHE A 140 3.70 0.65 -0.64
C PHE A 140 2.69 1.54 -1.35
N LYS A 141 3.11 2.17 -2.44
CA LYS A 141 2.24 2.75 -3.45
C LYS A 141 1.89 1.68 -4.48
N TYR A 142 0.62 1.57 -4.81
CA TYR A 142 0.08 0.76 -5.89
C TYR A 142 -0.59 1.71 -6.87
N GLU A 143 -0.08 1.74 -8.09
CA GLU A 143 -0.55 2.67 -9.11
C GLU A 143 -1.09 1.91 -10.31
N ALA A 144 -2.25 2.35 -10.80
CA ALA A 144 -2.75 2.03 -12.13
C ALA A 144 -2.79 3.31 -12.96
N SER A 145 -2.44 3.24 -14.24
CA SER A 145 -2.50 4.40 -15.13
C SER A 145 -2.87 4.00 -16.55
N VAL A 146 -3.56 4.90 -17.24
CA VAL A 146 -3.92 4.76 -18.66
C VAL A 146 -3.30 5.93 -19.42
N ARG A 147 -2.45 5.63 -20.40
CA ARG A 147 -1.83 6.63 -21.28
C ARG A 147 -2.23 6.35 -22.72
N ARG A 148 -2.64 7.39 -23.45
CA ARG A 148 -2.91 7.28 -24.89
C ARG A 148 -1.58 7.18 -25.65
N LYS A 149 -1.46 6.23 -26.57
CA LYS A 149 -0.20 5.95 -27.27
C LYS A 149 0.13 6.96 -28.37
N VAL A 150 -0.89 7.56 -29.00
CA VAL A 150 -0.70 8.46 -30.15
C VAL A 150 0.08 9.73 -29.79
N ASP A 151 -0.19 10.28 -28.61
CA ASP A 151 0.34 11.56 -28.12
C ASP A 151 1.08 11.41 -26.77
N GLY A 152 0.98 10.26 -26.11
CA GLY A 152 1.58 10.02 -24.81
C GLY A 152 0.80 10.67 -23.65
N THR A 153 -0.41 11.17 -23.89
CA THR A 153 -1.22 11.88 -22.88
C THR A 153 -1.69 10.92 -21.78
N LEU A 154 -1.49 11.30 -20.52
CA LEU A 154 -1.98 10.56 -19.36
C LEU A 154 -3.46 10.87 -19.14
N LEU A 155 -4.34 9.90 -19.40
CA LEU A 155 -5.79 10.09 -19.30
C LEU A 155 -6.27 10.03 -17.86
N GLY A 156 -5.67 9.13 -17.07
CA GLY A 156 -5.95 9.04 -15.65
C GLY A 156 -4.97 8.11 -14.93
N LYS A 157 -4.97 8.24 -13.60
CA LYS A 157 -4.24 7.38 -12.68
C LYS A 157 -5.10 7.07 -11.46
N ALA A 158 -4.95 5.87 -10.92
CA ALA A 158 -5.51 5.48 -9.64
C ALA A 158 -4.37 5.07 -8.71
N VAL A 159 -4.31 5.68 -7.53
CA VAL A 159 -3.22 5.49 -6.57
C VAL A 159 -3.78 4.99 -5.24
N GLU A 160 -3.36 3.80 -4.85
CA GLU A 160 -3.64 3.18 -3.55
C GLU A 160 -2.34 3.10 -2.75
N ILE A 161 -2.37 3.46 -1.47
CA ILE A 161 -1.27 3.28 -0.54
C ILE A 161 -1.65 2.19 0.47
N ARG A 162 -0.72 1.26 0.70
CA ARG A 162 -0.88 0.21 1.72
C ARG A 162 0.25 0.25 2.72
N ASN A 163 -0.12 0.31 3.99
CA ASN A 163 0.75 0.10 5.11
C ASN A 163 0.65 -1.35 5.60
N ARG A 164 1.77 -2.07 5.64
CA ARG A 164 1.81 -3.44 6.19
C ARG A 164 2.10 -3.50 7.70
N HIS A 165 2.06 -2.35 8.37
CA HIS A 165 2.49 -2.12 9.74
C HIS A 165 3.94 -2.61 9.99
N GLY A 166 4.51 -2.24 11.14
CA GLY A 166 5.91 -2.51 11.51
C GLY A 166 6.39 -3.92 11.16
N TRP A 167 7.68 -4.08 10.79
CA TRP A 167 8.26 -5.42 10.64
C TRP A 167 8.20 -6.19 11.97
N LEU A 168 8.28 -5.47 13.09
CA LEU A 168 8.28 -6.05 14.44
C LEU A 168 6.87 -6.28 14.97
N ASP A 169 5.89 -5.48 14.54
CA ASP A 169 4.46 -5.70 14.84
C ASP A 169 3.96 -7.05 14.29
N ARG A 170 4.53 -7.52 13.16
CA ARG A 170 4.28 -8.89 12.64
C ARG A 170 4.68 -9.99 13.62
N PHE A 171 5.80 -9.81 14.31
CA PHE A 171 6.28 -10.77 15.30
C PHE A 171 5.44 -10.75 16.56
N ALA A 172 4.93 -9.57 16.95
CA ALA A 172 4.11 -9.41 18.15
C ALA A 172 2.67 -9.94 18.00
N ASN A 173 2.08 -9.87 16.80
CA ASN A 173 0.65 -10.17 16.57
C ASN A 173 0.37 -11.53 15.89
N GLU A 174 1.19 -12.57 16.12
CA GLU A 174 0.96 -13.95 15.64
C GLU A 174 0.48 -14.09 14.17
N GLY A 175 0.99 -13.25 13.27
CA GLY A 175 0.64 -13.31 11.84
C GLY A 175 -0.74 -12.70 11.46
N ALA A 176 -1.50 -12.15 12.41
CA ALA A 176 -2.72 -11.40 12.14
C ALA A 176 -2.37 -9.99 11.63
N ASN A 177 -2.04 -9.89 10.34
CA ASN A 177 -1.68 -8.62 9.74
C ASN A 177 -2.67 -8.25 8.63
N SER A 178 -3.73 -7.54 8.98
CA SER A 178 -4.71 -7.03 8.00
C SER A 178 -4.16 -5.88 7.17
N GLY A 179 -3.06 -5.23 7.60
CA GLY A 179 -2.57 -4.01 6.99
C GLY A 179 -3.64 -2.90 6.98
N THR A 180 -3.24 -1.71 6.59
CA THR A 180 -4.20 -0.64 6.29
C THR A 180 -3.95 -0.15 4.89
N SER A 181 -5.02 -0.02 4.12
CA SER A 181 -4.98 0.60 2.79
C SER A 181 -5.75 1.91 2.81
N CYS A 182 -5.36 2.79 1.90
CA CYS A 182 -6.18 3.89 1.49
C CYS A 182 -5.93 4.27 0.03
N PRO A 183 -6.88 4.92 -0.63
CA PRO A 183 -8.14 5.43 -0.09
C PRO A 183 -9.07 4.30 0.36
N ARG A 184 -9.88 4.55 1.39
CA ARG A 184 -10.88 3.58 1.86
C ARG A 184 -12.22 4.00 1.30
N TYR A 185 -12.76 3.20 0.39
CA TYR A 185 -14.14 3.37 -0.07
C TYR A 185 -15.00 2.31 0.60
N TYR A 186 -16.03 2.81 1.27
CA TYR A 186 -17.15 2.02 1.73
C TYR A 186 -18.29 2.37 0.78
N ASP A 187 -18.91 1.35 0.20
CA ASP A 187 -20.18 1.57 -0.47
C ASP A 187 -21.27 1.92 0.57
N ASN A 188 -22.48 2.23 0.10
CA ASN A 188 -23.61 2.52 0.98
C ASN A 188 -24.03 1.33 1.87
N SER A 189 -23.49 0.12 1.61
CA SER A 189 -23.72 -1.09 2.42
C SER A 189 -22.66 -1.28 3.51
N GLY A 190 -21.65 -0.41 3.58
CA GLY A 190 -20.52 -0.53 4.50
C GLY A 190 -19.49 -1.58 4.08
N SER A 191 -19.60 -2.12 2.85
CA SER A 191 -18.66 -3.09 2.30
C SER A 191 -17.41 -2.39 1.78
N PHE A 192 -16.24 -2.95 2.11
CA PHE A 192 -14.95 -2.45 1.67
C PHE A 192 -14.65 -2.95 0.26
N TYR A 193 -14.53 -2.03 -0.70
CA TYR A 193 -14.20 -2.38 -2.07
C TYR A 193 -12.92 -1.70 -2.56
N ASN A 194 -12.10 -2.46 -3.30
CA ASN A 194 -10.90 -1.99 -3.99
C ASN A 194 -11.24 -1.27 -5.31
N TYR A 195 -12.28 -0.42 -5.33
CA TYR A 195 -12.90 0.10 -6.56
C TYR A 195 -11.96 0.97 -7.40
N ASP A 196 -10.99 1.68 -6.82
CA ASP A 196 -10.23 2.71 -7.55
C ASP A 196 -9.49 2.24 -8.79
N ARG A 197 -9.02 0.99 -8.80
CA ARG A 197 -8.23 0.49 -9.94
C ARG A 197 -9.11 -0.07 -11.06
N ALA A 198 -10.21 -0.72 -10.71
CA ALA A 198 -11.17 -1.23 -11.70
C ALA A 198 -12.01 -0.08 -12.27
N ALA A 199 -12.38 0.89 -11.42
CA ALA A 199 -13.12 2.09 -11.79
C ALA A 199 -12.28 3.11 -12.58
N LEU A 200 -10.96 2.94 -12.70
CA LEU A 200 -10.14 3.88 -13.48
C LEU A 200 -10.55 3.93 -14.95
N ILE A 201 -10.75 2.75 -15.54
CA ILE A 201 -11.16 2.65 -16.94
C ILE A 201 -12.58 3.21 -17.09
N ASP A 202 -13.49 2.80 -16.22
CA ASP A 202 -14.86 3.32 -16.17
C ASP A 202 -14.87 4.85 -16.08
N ALA A 203 -14.16 5.46 -15.13
CA ALA A 203 -14.15 6.90 -14.94
C ALA A 203 -13.49 7.71 -16.08
N ILE A 204 -12.63 7.09 -16.90
CA ILE A 204 -12.04 7.74 -18.08
C ILE A 204 -12.98 7.64 -19.28
N PHE A 205 -13.61 6.48 -19.47
CA PHE A 205 -14.29 6.10 -20.71
C PHE A 205 -15.82 6.09 -20.63
N ASP A 206 -16.38 6.19 -19.42
CA ASP A 206 -17.80 6.30 -19.19
C ASP A 206 -18.24 7.77 -19.33
N GLN A 207 -19.16 7.98 -20.25
CA GLN A 207 -19.82 9.25 -20.52
C GLN A 207 -21.32 9.00 -20.38
N GLU A 208 -21.88 9.43 -19.26
CA GLU A 208 -23.33 9.67 -19.14
C GLU A 208 -23.81 10.69 -20.18
#